data_AF-A0A7Y5VYH3-F1
#
_entry.id   AF-A0A7Y5VYH3-F1
#
_cell.length_a   1.000
_cell.length_b   1.000
_cell.length_c   1.000
_cell.angle_alpha   90.00
_cell.angle_beta   90.00
_cell.angle_gamma   90.00
#
_symmetry.space_group_name_H-M   'P 1'
#
loop_
_entity.id
_entity.type
_entity.pdbx_description
1 polymer ?
#
loop_
_entity_poly.entity_id
_entity_poly.type
_entity_poly.pdbx_seq_one_letter_code
_entity_poly.pdbx_strand_id
1 'polypeptide(L)'
;MKSTKRSILFALFSVGAALALGAPAALAQHDHGAAPKAQPGHNDGGHSHGPAAKAPDTYSKAVAEMAARAKEVEEALNKGDLDAAHDEGDAIAAIAKSLGALALKPDSGVEKGKVKDINLAGKEIAEQMDAIHEAGEKKDMAAAKAAFAKGKVQIDSLAAAAPAKYFCPMHCEGAKTYDKPGECPVCHMKLKKQTSEQFSVTVKPVGGKLEAGKPVNLLFTLMDPRGMQVKDVEIVHEMPLHLLMVSKDLSWYAHEHPALQPDGTFTFTWTFPAGGEYTLFHDFTPKDVGMQVVPVTLKVDGVPAAPVALKADSDKPKTVDGYTVTLNTGGPVTTGKPTTMSYTIAKDGKPVSDLTPYLGAMGHLVIMSQDLKEFVHSHPHEHAEGDHDHAKQGHTDMKGGPKVDFEAHFKAAGLYKGWAQFQHNGKVITVPFTFNVAKGEGSGEAKPHEHGK
;
A
#
# COMPACT_ATOMS: atom_id res chain seq x y z
N MET A 1 -54.75 -23.54 -37.41
CA MET A 1 -54.19 -24.55 -38.33
C MET A 1 -52.99 -25.21 -37.65
N LYS A 2 -53.08 -26.55 -37.50
CA LYS A 2 -52.02 -27.59 -37.41
C LYS A 2 -50.65 -27.19 -36.80
N SER A 3 -50.27 -27.70 -35.63
CA SER A 3 -49.60 -29.02 -35.40
C SER A 3 -48.16 -29.03 -35.97
N THR A 4 -47.10 -29.38 -35.23
CA THR A 4 -46.88 -30.74 -34.69
C THR A 4 -45.78 -30.80 -33.62
N LYS A 5 -45.99 -31.68 -32.64
CA LYS A 5 -45.12 -32.11 -31.52
C LYS A 5 -43.85 -32.86 -31.96
N ARG A 6 -42.84 -32.96 -31.09
CA ARG A 6 -42.43 -34.24 -30.43
C ARG A 6 -41.33 -34.07 -29.37
N SER A 7 -41.65 -34.50 -28.15
CA SER A 7 -40.74 -34.90 -27.07
C SER A 7 -40.08 -36.24 -27.37
N ILE A 8 -38.86 -36.47 -26.88
CA ILE A 8 -38.43 -37.77 -26.34
C ILE A 8 -37.57 -37.54 -25.09
N LEU A 9 -37.99 -38.21 -24.02
CA LEU A 9 -37.43 -38.39 -22.69
C LEU A 9 -36.53 -39.63 -22.71
N PHE A 10 -35.37 -39.64 -22.05
CA PHE A 10 -34.80 -40.89 -21.51
C PHE A 10 -33.95 -40.61 -20.26
N ALA A 11 -34.21 -41.43 -19.25
CA ALA A 11 -33.71 -41.36 -17.89
C ALA A 11 -32.59 -42.40 -17.64
N LEU A 12 -31.71 -42.05 -16.69
CA LEU A 12 -30.97 -42.87 -15.71
C LEU A 12 -30.55 -44.31 -16.06
N PHE A 13 -29.26 -44.59 -15.87
CA PHE A 13 -28.79 -45.78 -15.14
C PHE A 13 -27.48 -45.49 -14.41
N SER A 14 -27.42 -45.96 -13.17
CA SER A 14 -26.30 -45.94 -12.23
C SER A 14 -25.81 -47.36 -11.95
N VAL A 15 -24.59 -47.46 -11.37
CA VAL A 15 -23.97 -48.58 -10.62
C VAL A 15 -23.03 -49.52 -11.41
N GLY A 16 -21.83 -49.77 -10.85
CA GLY A 16 -21.24 -51.13 -10.89
C GLY A 16 -19.72 -51.30 -11.09
N ALA A 17 -18.95 -51.15 -10.00
CA ALA A 17 -17.78 -51.92 -9.54
C ALA A 17 -16.78 -52.63 -10.50
N ALA A 18 -15.49 -52.30 -10.26
CA ALA A 18 -14.31 -53.14 -10.00
C ALA A 18 -13.97 -54.37 -10.89
N LEU A 19 -12.72 -54.37 -11.41
CA LEU A 19 -11.86 -55.57 -11.43
C LEU A 19 -10.39 -55.17 -11.62
N ALA A 20 -9.56 -55.62 -10.67
CA ALA A 20 -8.10 -55.55 -10.68
C ALA A 20 -7.52 -56.89 -11.12
N LEU A 21 -6.50 -56.87 -11.99
CA LEU A 21 -5.48 -57.90 -12.27
C LEU A 21 -4.32 -57.11 -12.91
N GLY A 22 -3.10 -57.02 -12.39
CA GLY A 22 -2.14 -58.11 -12.17
C GLY A 22 -0.96 -57.89 -13.15
N ALA A 23 0.21 -57.53 -12.63
CA ALA A 23 1.46 -57.23 -13.36
C ALA A 23 2.06 -58.47 -14.07
N PRO A 24 3.12 -58.33 -14.90
CA PRO A 24 4.48 -58.24 -14.34
C PRO A 24 5.45 -57.31 -15.08
N ALA A 25 6.53 -57.02 -14.35
CA ALA A 25 7.73 -56.29 -14.74
C ALA A 25 8.47 -56.91 -15.94
N ALA A 26 9.14 -56.05 -16.71
CA ALA A 26 10.29 -56.42 -17.51
C ALA A 26 11.45 -55.48 -17.14
N LEU A 27 12.48 -56.07 -16.53
CA LEU A 27 13.80 -55.50 -16.37
C LEU A 27 14.42 -55.25 -17.75
N ALA A 28 15.08 -54.10 -17.91
CA ALA A 28 16.26 -53.98 -18.77
C ALA A 28 17.27 -53.05 -18.09
N GLN A 29 18.24 -53.66 -17.42
CA GLN A 29 19.53 -53.04 -17.09
C GLN A 29 20.45 -53.22 -18.29
N HIS A 30 21.17 -52.16 -18.69
CA HIS A 30 22.54 -52.16 -19.27
C HIS A 30 23.00 -50.69 -19.23
N ASP A 31 23.75 -50.29 -18.20
CA ASP A 31 25.22 -50.29 -18.07
C ASP A 31 25.90 -49.01 -18.63
N HIS A 32 26.84 -48.50 -17.85
CA HIS A 32 27.48 -47.19 -17.95
C HIS A 32 28.65 -47.19 -18.94
N GLY A 33 28.89 -46.03 -19.58
CA GLY A 33 30.21 -45.72 -20.10
C GLY A 33 30.25 -44.96 -21.42
N ALA A 34 29.99 -43.65 -21.40
CA ALA A 34 30.55 -42.74 -22.39
C ALA A 34 30.80 -41.38 -21.73
N ALA A 35 32.07 -41.02 -21.59
CA ALA A 35 32.50 -39.72 -21.10
C ALA A 35 31.99 -38.60 -22.02
N PRO A 36 31.48 -37.48 -21.48
CA PRO A 36 31.19 -36.31 -22.30
C PRO A 36 32.50 -35.70 -22.78
N LYS A 37 32.59 -35.45 -24.09
CA LYS A 37 33.71 -34.74 -24.71
C LYS A 37 33.81 -33.33 -24.13
N ALA A 38 34.97 -32.98 -23.60
CA ALA A 38 35.27 -31.64 -23.13
C ALA A 38 35.22 -30.63 -24.30
N GLN A 39 34.46 -29.55 -24.13
CA GLN A 39 34.66 -28.32 -24.89
C GLN A 39 35.88 -27.59 -24.30
N PRO A 40 36.83 -27.11 -25.13
CA PRO A 40 37.93 -26.30 -24.63
C PRO A 40 37.51 -24.83 -24.52
N GLY A 41 37.55 -24.25 -23.30
CA GLY A 41 37.45 -22.79 -23.16
C GLY A 41 37.02 -22.16 -21.83
N HIS A 42 36.58 -22.90 -20.82
CA HIS A 42 36.23 -22.26 -19.53
C HIS A 42 37.43 -22.17 -18.60
N ASN A 43 37.88 -20.94 -18.33
CA ASN A 43 38.71 -20.63 -17.18
C ASN A 43 37.78 -20.58 -15.95
N ASP A 44 38.07 -21.41 -14.95
CA ASP A 44 37.36 -21.50 -13.66
C ASP A 44 37.72 -20.31 -12.74
N GLY A 45 37.47 -19.08 -13.21
CA GLY A 45 37.57 -17.86 -12.43
C GLY A 45 36.32 -17.65 -11.59
N GLY A 46 36.16 -18.40 -10.51
CA GLY A 46 35.02 -18.26 -9.60
C GLY A 46 34.96 -16.89 -8.94
N HIS A 47 34.01 -16.05 -9.35
CA HIS A 47 33.56 -14.90 -8.58
C HIS A 47 32.37 -15.32 -7.70
N SER A 48 32.43 -15.00 -6.41
CA SER A 48 31.39 -15.34 -5.46
C SER A 48 30.14 -14.51 -5.71
N HIS A 49 29.07 -15.14 -6.19
CA HIS A 49 27.75 -14.52 -6.13
C HIS A 49 27.36 -14.35 -4.65
N GLY A 50 26.95 -13.15 -4.27
CA GLY A 50 26.37 -12.88 -2.95
C GLY A 50 25.17 -13.78 -2.65
N PRO A 51 24.70 -13.84 -1.39
CA PRO A 51 23.56 -14.70 -1.04
C PRO A 51 22.36 -14.37 -1.94
N ALA A 52 21.90 -15.38 -2.70
CA ALA A 52 20.79 -15.23 -3.63
C ALA A 52 19.56 -14.70 -2.90
N ALA A 53 19.03 -13.56 -3.35
CA ALA A 53 17.74 -13.07 -2.90
C ALA A 53 16.68 -14.15 -3.12
N LYS A 54 15.75 -14.31 -2.18
CA LYS A 54 14.70 -15.33 -2.26
C LYS A 54 13.88 -15.10 -3.54
N ALA A 55 13.83 -16.10 -4.41
CA ALA A 55 13.12 -16.01 -5.69
C ALA A 55 11.65 -15.57 -5.47
N PRO A 56 11.12 -14.67 -6.32
CA PRO A 56 9.74 -14.20 -6.20
C PRO A 56 8.73 -15.35 -6.26
N ASP A 57 7.75 -15.33 -5.36
CA ASP A 57 6.74 -16.39 -5.21
C ASP A 57 5.46 -16.15 -6.03
N THR A 58 5.27 -14.93 -6.54
CA THR A 58 4.07 -14.50 -7.28
C THR A 58 4.45 -13.75 -8.56
N TYR A 59 3.56 -13.78 -9.56
CA TYR A 59 3.79 -13.11 -10.85
C TYR A 59 4.04 -11.60 -10.68
N SER A 60 3.21 -10.90 -9.89
CA SER A 60 3.39 -9.46 -9.66
C SER A 60 4.71 -9.12 -8.96
N LYS A 61 5.16 -9.92 -7.98
CA LYS A 61 6.46 -9.71 -7.33
C LYS A 61 7.61 -9.94 -8.31
N ALA A 62 7.52 -10.96 -9.16
CA ALA A 62 8.54 -11.22 -10.17
C ALA A 62 8.70 -10.06 -11.15
N VAL A 63 7.58 -9.54 -11.66
CA VAL A 63 7.60 -8.39 -12.58
C VAL A 63 8.12 -7.12 -11.90
N ALA A 64 7.69 -6.84 -10.65
CA ALA A 64 8.18 -5.69 -9.89
C ALA A 64 9.68 -5.77 -9.58
N GLU A 65 10.18 -6.95 -9.20
CA GLU A 65 11.59 -7.20 -8.93
C GLU A 65 12.45 -7.01 -10.19
N MET A 66 12.03 -7.56 -11.33
CA MET A 66 12.74 -7.33 -12.61
C MET A 66 12.78 -5.84 -12.98
N ALA A 67 11.68 -5.11 -12.77
CA ALA A 67 11.62 -3.68 -13.07
C ALA A 67 12.51 -2.85 -12.13
N ALA A 68 12.65 -3.25 -10.86
CA ALA A 68 13.58 -2.62 -9.93
C ALA A 68 15.04 -2.87 -10.33
N ARG A 69 15.41 -4.14 -10.56
CA ARG A 69 16.76 -4.53 -10.99
C ARG A 69 17.15 -3.94 -12.34
N ALA A 70 16.20 -3.78 -13.26
CA ALA A 70 16.47 -3.12 -14.53
C ALA A 70 16.96 -1.67 -14.34
N LYS A 71 16.49 -0.95 -13.31
CA LYS A 71 17.03 0.37 -12.99
C LYS A 71 18.48 0.29 -12.51
N GLU A 72 18.81 -0.73 -11.73
CA GLU A 72 20.17 -0.96 -11.24
C GLU A 72 21.13 -1.31 -12.40
N VAL A 73 20.70 -2.14 -13.35
CA VAL A 73 21.43 -2.40 -14.61
C VAL A 73 21.63 -1.11 -15.39
N GLU A 74 20.59 -0.29 -15.56
CA GLU A 74 20.68 0.99 -16.27
C GLU A 74 21.68 1.95 -15.62
N GLU A 75 21.66 2.05 -14.29
CA GLU A 75 22.62 2.84 -13.52
C GLU A 75 24.05 2.32 -13.68
N ALA A 76 24.26 1.00 -13.60
CA ALA A 76 25.55 0.36 -13.76
C ALA A 76 26.13 0.62 -15.16
N LEU A 77 25.33 0.41 -16.21
CA LEU A 77 25.71 0.68 -17.60
C LEU A 77 26.01 2.17 -17.87
N ASN A 78 25.35 3.09 -17.15
CA ASN A 78 25.64 4.52 -17.23
C ASN A 78 26.94 4.90 -16.53
N LYS A 79 27.31 4.18 -15.45
CA LYS A 79 28.60 4.31 -14.75
C LYS A 79 29.75 3.58 -15.46
N GLY A 80 29.44 2.75 -16.46
CA GLY A 80 30.43 1.93 -17.19
C GLY A 80 30.83 0.66 -16.44
N ASP A 81 30.01 0.23 -15.47
CA ASP A 81 30.25 -0.95 -14.65
C ASP A 81 29.55 -2.17 -15.27
N LEU A 82 30.29 -2.93 -16.09
CA LEU A 82 29.77 -4.12 -16.76
C LEU A 82 29.57 -5.30 -15.80
N ASP A 83 30.38 -5.39 -14.76
CA ASP A 83 30.31 -6.50 -13.80
C ASP A 83 29.04 -6.37 -12.98
N ALA A 84 28.73 -5.17 -12.46
CA ALA A 84 27.46 -4.92 -11.78
C ALA A 84 26.24 -5.08 -12.69
N ALA A 85 26.35 -4.66 -13.97
CA ALA A 85 25.27 -4.83 -14.94
C ALA A 85 25.00 -6.30 -15.27
N HIS A 86 26.06 -7.13 -15.31
CA HIS A 86 25.97 -8.56 -15.50
C HIS A 86 25.33 -9.23 -14.27
N ASP A 87 25.81 -8.97 -13.06
CA ASP A 87 25.25 -9.57 -11.84
C ASP A 87 23.73 -9.35 -11.73
N GLU A 88 23.27 -8.14 -12.00
CA GLU A 88 21.83 -7.81 -12.01
C GLU A 88 21.10 -8.41 -13.22
N GLY A 89 21.75 -8.46 -14.38
CA GLY A 89 21.23 -9.15 -15.58
C GLY A 89 20.92 -10.62 -15.32
N ASP A 90 21.84 -11.34 -14.68
CA ASP A 90 21.67 -12.76 -14.33
C ASP A 90 20.49 -12.98 -13.37
N ALA A 91 20.34 -12.09 -12.38
CA ALA A 91 19.20 -12.12 -11.48
C ALA A 91 17.87 -11.91 -12.23
N ILE A 92 17.83 -10.95 -13.16
CA ILE A 92 16.66 -10.72 -14.02
C ILE A 92 16.38 -11.96 -14.89
N ALA A 93 17.41 -12.56 -15.50
CA ALA A 93 17.27 -13.74 -16.35
C ALA A 93 16.67 -14.92 -15.57
N ALA A 94 17.13 -15.15 -14.34
CA ALA A 94 16.61 -16.19 -13.45
C ALA A 94 15.12 -15.97 -13.13
N ILE A 95 14.72 -14.74 -12.83
CA ILE A 95 13.32 -14.39 -12.57
C ILE A 95 12.48 -14.57 -13.85
N ALA A 96 12.97 -14.08 -14.98
CA ALA A 96 12.27 -14.11 -16.26
C ALA A 96 11.93 -15.54 -16.72
N LYS A 97 12.85 -16.49 -16.48
CA LYS A 97 12.67 -17.94 -16.72
C LYS A 97 11.51 -18.54 -15.92
N SER A 98 11.11 -17.93 -14.80
CA SER A 98 10.00 -18.40 -13.94
C SER A 98 8.63 -17.79 -14.25
N LEU A 99 8.56 -16.74 -15.07
CA LEU A 99 7.35 -15.92 -15.26
C LEU A 99 6.14 -16.72 -15.77
N GLY A 100 6.35 -17.63 -16.73
CA GLY A 100 5.27 -18.45 -17.26
C GLY A 100 4.61 -19.34 -16.19
N ALA A 101 5.42 -19.93 -15.31
CA ALA A 101 4.93 -20.76 -14.21
C ALA A 101 4.20 -19.91 -13.14
N LEU A 102 4.72 -18.72 -12.84
CA LEU A 102 4.08 -17.78 -11.91
C LEU A 102 2.75 -17.25 -12.46
N ALA A 103 2.67 -16.97 -13.76
CA ALA A 103 1.46 -16.50 -14.44
C ALA A 103 0.36 -17.57 -14.51
N LEU A 104 0.72 -18.86 -14.51
CA LEU A 104 -0.23 -19.98 -14.50
C LEU A 104 -0.92 -20.21 -13.16
N LYS A 105 -0.40 -19.65 -12.06
CA LYS A 105 -0.98 -19.89 -10.73
C LYS A 105 -2.42 -19.34 -10.65
N PRO A 106 -3.34 -20.01 -9.93
CA PRO A 106 -4.74 -19.57 -9.84
C PRO A 106 -4.92 -18.15 -9.27
N ASP A 107 -3.99 -17.72 -8.44
CA ASP A 107 -3.91 -16.42 -7.76
C ASP A 107 -2.96 -15.43 -8.47
N SER A 108 -2.52 -15.74 -9.70
CA SER A 108 -1.57 -14.87 -10.41
C SER A 108 -2.15 -13.52 -10.83
N GLY A 109 -3.48 -13.41 -10.92
CA GLY A 109 -4.19 -12.27 -11.50
C GLY A 109 -4.11 -12.19 -13.02
N VAL A 110 -3.38 -13.09 -13.68
CA VAL A 110 -3.15 -13.07 -15.13
C VAL A 110 -4.30 -13.74 -15.88
N GLU A 111 -4.77 -13.11 -16.96
CA GLU A 111 -5.73 -13.73 -17.86
C GLU A 111 -5.13 -14.96 -18.55
N LYS A 112 -5.85 -16.10 -18.55
CA LYS A 112 -5.37 -17.37 -19.13
C LYS A 112 -4.84 -17.23 -20.56
N GLY A 113 -5.46 -16.38 -21.39
CA GLY A 113 -5.03 -16.12 -22.76
C GLY A 113 -3.68 -15.41 -22.90
N LYS A 114 -3.23 -14.69 -21.86
CA LYS A 114 -2.00 -13.89 -21.85
C LYS A 114 -0.77 -14.65 -21.34
N VAL A 115 -0.96 -15.80 -20.70
CA VAL A 115 0.13 -16.61 -20.13
C VAL A 115 1.17 -17.00 -21.19
N LYS A 116 0.73 -17.32 -22.42
CA LYS A 116 1.63 -17.68 -23.50
C LYS A 116 2.54 -16.51 -23.88
N ASP A 117 1.96 -15.32 -24.02
CA ASP A 117 2.69 -14.11 -24.39
C ASP A 117 3.69 -13.71 -23.30
N ILE A 118 3.27 -13.82 -22.02
CA ILE A 118 4.14 -13.61 -20.86
C ILE A 118 5.32 -14.57 -20.85
N ASN A 119 5.10 -15.85 -21.15
CA ASN A 119 6.17 -16.84 -21.21
C ASN A 119 7.15 -16.56 -22.36
N LEU A 120 6.67 -16.04 -23.50
CA LEU A 120 7.52 -15.62 -24.61
C LEU A 120 8.35 -14.38 -24.23
N ALA A 121 7.71 -13.38 -23.63
CA ALA A 121 8.41 -12.18 -23.13
C ALA A 121 9.48 -12.56 -22.09
N GLY A 122 9.19 -13.48 -21.17
CA GLY A 122 10.17 -13.97 -20.20
C GLY A 122 11.39 -14.65 -20.84
N LYS A 123 11.20 -15.40 -21.92
CA LYS A 123 12.31 -15.99 -22.68
C LYS A 123 13.14 -14.93 -23.38
N GLU A 124 12.50 -13.95 -23.99
CA GLU A 124 13.18 -12.85 -24.68
C GLU A 124 14.00 -12.00 -23.69
N ILE A 125 13.44 -11.70 -22.50
CA ILE A 125 14.16 -11.01 -21.43
C ILE A 125 15.38 -11.81 -21.01
N ALA A 126 15.22 -13.11 -20.71
CA ALA A 126 16.33 -13.97 -20.33
C ALA A 126 17.43 -14.00 -21.40
N GLU A 127 17.07 -14.13 -22.67
CA GLU A 127 18.02 -14.10 -23.79
C GLU A 127 18.77 -12.77 -23.87
N GLN A 128 18.09 -11.63 -23.69
CA GLN A 128 18.75 -10.33 -23.70
C GLN A 128 19.64 -10.10 -22.49
N MET A 129 19.28 -10.61 -21.31
CA MET A 129 20.14 -10.52 -20.13
C MET A 129 21.37 -11.43 -20.26
N ASP A 130 21.20 -12.65 -20.76
CA ASP A 130 22.32 -13.56 -21.10
C ASP A 130 23.25 -12.90 -22.17
N ALA A 131 22.72 -12.05 -23.07
CA ALA A 131 23.54 -11.28 -24.02
C ALA A 131 24.33 -10.11 -23.37
N ILE A 132 23.90 -9.60 -22.21
CA ILE A 132 24.70 -8.63 -21.43
C ILE A 132 25.91 -9.35 -20.83
N HIS A 133 25.75 -10.58 -20.35
CA HIS A 133 26.85 -11.42 -19.86
C HIS A 133 27.93 -11.60 -20.95
N GLU A 134 27.53 -12.03 -22.15
CA GLU A 134 28.48 -12.20 -23.27
C GLU A 134 29.19 -10.90 -23.67
N ALA A 135 28.49 -9.76 -23.58
CA ALA A 135 29.06 -8.45 -23.85
C ALA A 135 30.06 -8.02 -22.75
N GLY A 136 29.78 -8.39 -21.50
CA GLY A 136 30.69 -8.22 -20.35
C GLY A 136 32.03 -8.92 -20.57
N GLU A 137 32.00 -10.19 -20.96
CA GLU A 137 33.23 -10.96 -21.26
C GLU A 137 34.08 -10.31 -22.37
N LYS A 138 33.42 -9.71 -23.36
CA LYS A 138 34.05 -9.01 -24.49
C LYS A 138 34.39 -7.54 -24.19
N LYS A 139 34.03 -7.03 -23.01
CA LYS A 139 34.11 -5.61 -22.61
C LYS A 139 33.42 -4.67 -23.61
N ASP A 140 32.34 -5.13 -24.24
CA ASP A 140 31.58 -4.39 -25.24
C ASP A 140 30.39 -3.66 -24.60
N MET A 141 30.64 -2.43 -24.14
CA MET A 141 29.62 -1.55 -23.57
C MET A 141 28.45 -1.26 -24.52
N ALA A 142 28.71 -1.18 -25.83
CA ALA A 142 27.68 -0.84 -26.80
C ALA A 142 26.72 -2.02 -27.00
N ALA A 143 27.26 -3.24 -27.10
CA ALA A 143 26.46 -4.45 -27.15
C ALA A 143 25.64 -4.65 -25.86
N ALA A 144 26.25 -4.44 -24.68
CA ALA A 144 25.55 -4.55 -23.40
C ALA A 144 24.36 -3.57 -23.31
N LYS A 145 24.56 -2.30 -23.68
CA LYS A 145 23.49 -1.30 -23.72
C LYS A 145 22.38 -1.65 -24.71
N ALA A 146 22.75 -2.19 -25.88
CA ALA A 146 21.78 -2.58 -26.90
C ALA A 146 20.93 -3.80 -26.46
N ALA A 147 21.55 -4.79 -25.83
CA ALA A 147 20.86 -5.95 -25.27
C ALA A 147 19.92 -5.53 -24.12
N PHE A 148 20.44 -4.73 -23.18
CA PHE A 148 19.64 -4.19 -22.08
C PHE A 148 18.42 -3.40 -22.58
N ALA A 149 18.59 -2.51 -23.57
CA ALA A 149 17.48 -1.73 -24.11
C ALA A 149 16.35 -2.62 -24.66
N LYS A 150 16.68 -3.72 -25.34
CA LYS A 150 15.68 -4.69 -25.85
C LYS A 150 14.97 -5.42 -24.71
N GLY A 151 15.73 -5.93 -23.75
CA GLY A 151 15.16 -6.61 -22.57
C GLY A 151 14.27 -5.67 -21.75
N LYS A 152 14.70 -4.41 -21.57
CA LYS A 152 13.97 -3.39 -20.82
C LYS A 152 12.60 -3.09 -21.42
N VAL A 153 12.46 -3.05 -22.75
CA VAL A 153 11.16 -2.86 -23.41
C VAL A 153 10.15 -3.95 -23.00
N GLN A 154 10.60 -5.20 -22.93
CA GLN A 154 9.75 -6.32 -22.49
C GLN A 154 9.43 -6.23 -20.99
N ILE A 155 10.42 -5.89 -20.15
CA ILE A 155 10.23 -5.70 -18.71
C ILE A 155 9.21 -4.59 -18.45
N ASP A 156 9.35 -3.44 -19.12
CA ASP A 156 8.43 -2.30 -18.98
C ASP A 156 7.03 -2.67 -19.47
N SER A 157 6.90 -3.44 -20.56
CA SER A 157 5.62 -3.92 -21.07
C SER A 157 4.93 -4.87 -20.08
N LEU A 158 5.67 -5.82 -19.49
CA LEU A 158 5.17 -6.72 -18.47
C LEU A 158 4.77 -5.97 -17.19
N ALA A 159 5.55 -4.96 -16.78
CA ALA A 159 5.25 -4.12 -15.62
C ALA A 159 3.95 -3.32 -15.83
N ALA A 160 3.76 -2.75 -17.02
CA ALA A 160 2.52 -2.05 -17.37
C ALA A 160 1.30 -2.99 -17.46
N ALA A 161 1.51 -4.24 -17.86
CA ALA A 161 0.48 -5.26 -17.99
C ALA A 161 0.26 -6.12 -16.73
N ALA A 162 1.07 -5.95 -15.69
CA ALA A 162 0.96 -6.72 -14.46
C ALA A 162 -0.42 -6.48 -13.83
N PRO A 163 -1.08 -7.53 -13.31
CA PRO A 163 -2.38 -7.37 -12.69
C PRO A 163 -2.26 -6.38 -11.55
N ALA A 164 -3.06 -5.32 -11.65
CA ALA A 164 -3.27 -4.34 -10.61
C ALA A 164 -3.50 -5.07 -9.28
N LYS A 165 -2.66 -4.79 -8.28
CA LYS A 165 -3.02 -5.15 -6.91
C LYS A 165 -4.11 -4.19 -6.47
N TYR A 166 -5.07 -4.69 -5.72
CA TYR A 166 -6.10 -3.89 -5.09
C TYR A 166 -5.94 -3.98 -3.59
N PHE A 167 -6.29 -2.95 -2.85
CA PHE A 167 -6.29 -2.96 -1.40
C PHE A 167 -7.63 -2.44 -0.88
N CYS A 168 -7.98 -2.84 0.34
CA CYS A 168 -9.10 -2.21 1.03
C CYS A 168 -8.65 -0.81 1.45
N PRO A 169 -9.34 0.28 1.05
CA PRO A 169 -8.94 1.64 1.42
C PRO A 169 -8.90 1.88 2.93
N MET A 170 -9.65 1.07 3.70
CA MET A 170 -9.68 1.11 5.17
C MET A 170 -8.60 0.26 5.83
N HIS A 171 -7.81 -0.50 5.06
CA HIS A 171 -6.81 -1.44 5.57
C HIS A 171 -7.34 -2.42 6.65
N CYS A 172 -8.62 -2.82 6.59
CA CYS A 172 -9.24 -3.74 7.56
C CYS A 172 -8.51 -5.09 7.66
N GLU A 173 -7.88 -5.53 6.57
CA GLU A 173 -7.06 -6.75 6.51
C GLU A 173 -5.55 -6.42 6.47
N GLY A 174 -5.19 -5.23 6.96
CA GLY A 174 -3.83 -4.69 7.01
C GLY A 174 -3.21 -4.50 5.63
N ALA A 175 -2.07 -5.17 5.42
CA ALA A 175 -1.31 -5.11 4.17
C ALA A 175 -1.84 -6.07 3.09
N LYS A 176 -2.99 -6.72 3.30
CA LYS A 176 -3.55 -7.66 2.33
C LYS A 176 -3.96 -6.93 1.06
N THR A 177 -3.56 -7.52 -0.07
CA THR A 177 -3.94 -7.08 -1.41
C THR A 177 -4.71 -8.15 -2.16
N TYR A 178 -5.49 -7.77 -3.15
CA TYR A 178 -6.28 -8.63 -4.02
C TYR A 178 -5.83 -8.46 -5.46
N ASP A 179 -6.03 -9.48 -6.29
CA ASP A 179 -5.62 -9.46 -7.70
C ASP A 179 -6.71 -8.97 -8.65
N LYS A 180 -7.90 -8.67 -8.11
CA LYS A 180 -9.08 -8.29 -8.88
C LYS A 180 -9.83 -7.15 -8.17
N PRO A 181 -10.52 -6.29 -8.94
CA PRO A 181 -11.45 -5.34 -8.35
C PRO A 181 -12.59 -6.09 -7.64
N GLY A 182 -13.20 -5.46 -6.64
CA GLY A 182 -14.26 -6.07 -5.84
C GLY A 182 -14.60 -5.20 -4.63
N GLU A 183 -15.23 -5.80 -3.63
CA GLU A 183 -15.52 -5.17 -2.34
C GLU A 183 -14.72 -5.87 -1.23
N CYS A 184 -14.28 -5.11 -0.23
CA CYS A 184 -13.63 -5.67 0.95
C CYS A 184 -14.66 -6.55 1.71
N PRO A 185 -14.32 -7.80 2.09
CA PRO A 185 -15.25 -8.67 2.81
C PRO A 185 -15.52 -8.23 4.25
N VAL A 186 -14.75 -7.26 4.79
CA VAL A 186 -14.91 -6.74 6.16
C VAL A 186 -15.78 -5.49 6.19
N CYS A 187 -15.43 -4.46 5.41
CA CYS A 187 -16.12 -3.17 5.43
C CYS A 187 -17.03 -2.94 4.20
N HIS A 188 -17.08 -3.87 3.25
CA HIS A 188 -17.87 -3.78 2.01
C HIS A 188 -17.54 -2.59 1.08
N MET A 189 -16.49 -1.81 1.38
CA MET A 189 -16.03 -0.76 0.49
C MET A 189 -15.37 -1.34 -0.77
N LYS A 190 -15.51 -0.64 -1.88
CA LYS A 190 -14.83 -0.99 -3.14
C LYS A 190 -13.32 -0.98 -2.95
N LEU A 191 -12.68 -2.09 -3.32
CA LEU A 191 -11.23 -2.23 -3.34
C LEU A 191 -10.63 -1.24 -4.34
N LYS A 192 -9.52 -0.61 -3.96
CA LYS A 192 -8.83 0.39 -4.77
C LYS A 192 -7.55 -0.16 -5.35
N LYS A 193 -7.21 0.20 -6.58
CA LYS A 193 -5.99 -0.26 -7.25
C LYS A 193 -4.77 0.33 -6.56
N GLN A 194 -3.97 -0.50 -5.92
CA GLN A 194 -2.67 -0.13 -5.38
C GLN A 194 -1.76 0.32 -6.53
N THR A 195 -1.23 1.53 -6.39
CA THR A 195 -0.16 2.06 -7.25
C THR A 195 1.10 2.26 -6.40
N SER A 196 2.26 1.99 -6.99
CA SER A 196 3.56 2.40 -6.44
C SER A 196 4.03 3.74 -7.02
N GLU A 197 3.24 4.31 -7.94
CA GLU A 197 3.53 5.56 -8.59
C GLU A 197 3.22 6.74 -7.64
N GLN A 198 4.17 7.65 -7.46
CA GLN A 198 4.08 8.71 -6.46
C GLN A 198 3.32 9.92 -7.00
N PHE A 199 2.24 10.29 -6.30
CA PHE A 199 1.60 11.58 -6.48
C PHE A 199 2.44 12.68 -5.82
N SER A 200 2.31 13.90 -6.33
CA SER A 200 2.93 15.06 -5.70
C SER A 200 1.93 16.20 -5.57
N VAL A 201 2.21 17.13 -4.64
CA VAL A 201 1.40 18.32 -4.44
C VAL A 201 2.30 19.54 -4.48
N THR A 202 1.95 20.50 -5.31
CA THR A 202 2.56 21.83 -5.29
C THR A 202 1.75 22.74 -4.37
N VAL A 203 2.42 23.41 -3.44
CA VAL A 203 1.81 24.38 -2.52
C VAL A 203 2.40 25.76 -2.78
N LYS A 204 1.55 26.76 -3.08
CA LYS A 204 2.00 28.14 -3.35
C LYS A 204 1.18 29.15 -2.57
N PRO A 205 1.81 30.10 -1.83
CA PRO A 205 1.09 31.26 -1.34
C PRO A 205 0.71 32.18 -2.51
N VAL A 206 -0.54 32.62 -2.54
CA VAL A 206 -1.03 33.59 -3.53
C VAL A 206 -0.63 34.99 -3.08
N GLY A 207 0.25 35.65 -3.86
CA GLY A 207 0.52 37.08 -3.72
C GLY A 207 1.39 37.51 -2.53
N GLY A 208 2.11 36.60 -1.85
CA GLY A 208 2.90 36.97 -0.69
C GLY A 208 3.86 35.90 -0.16
N LYS A 209 4.51 36.23 0.96
CA LYS A 209 5.34 35.32 1.75
C LYS A 209 4.48 34.59 2.78
N LEU A 210 4.94 33.42 3.23
CA LEU A 210 4.37 32.74 4.38
C LEU A 210 4.89 33.38 5.65
N GLU A 211 4.08 34.16 6.34
CA GLU A 211 4.46 34.86 7.57
C GLU A 211 3.48 34.54 8.70
N ALA A 212 4.02 34.24 9.87
CA ALA A 212 3.22 33.98 11.07
C ALA A 212 2.34 35.18 11.45
N GLY A 213 1.12 34.90 11.91
CA GLY A 213 0.14 35.91 12.31
C GLY A 213 -0.48 36.70 11.17
N LYS A 214 -0.11 36.43 9.90
CA LYS A 214 -0.73 37.05 8.72
C LYS A 214 -1.57 36.03 7.95
N PRO A 215 -2.81 36.37 7.56
CA PRO A 215 -3.58 35.55 6.65
C PRO A 215 -2.86 35.39 5.30
N VAL A 216 -2.82 34.17 4.80
CA VAL A 216 -2.31 33.81 3.48
C VAL A 216 -3.29 32.89 2.78
N ASN A 217 -3.53 33.14 1.49
CA ASN A 217 -4.28 32.21 0.65
C ASN A 217 -3.28 31.22 0.03
N LEU A 218 -3.47 29.93 0.30
CA LEU A 218 -2.67 28.84 -0.22
C LEU A 218 -3.39 28.22 -1.42
N LEU A 219 -2.64 28.03 -2.50
CA LEU A 219 -3.07 27.31 -3.70
C LEU A 219 -2.36 25.95 -3.73
N PHE A 220 -3.14 24.89 -3.81
CA PHE A 220 -2.66 23.52 -3.96
C PHE A 220 -2.94 23.00 -5.37
N THR A 221 -1.95 22.34 -5.98
CA THR A 221 -2.12 21.64 -7.25
C THR A 221 -1.67 20.19 -7.07
N LEU A 222 -2.62 19.27 -7.19
CA LEU A 222 -2.39 17.84 -7.12
C LEU A 222 -1.87 17.35 -8.48
N MET A 223 -0.78 16.58 -8.48
CA MET A 223 -0.15 16.06 -9.69
C MET A 223 -0.09 14.54 -9.64
N ASP A 224 -0.47 13.92 -10.75
CA ASP A 224 -0.31 12.49 -10.95
C ASP A 224 1.19 12.16 -11.20
N PRO A 225 1.55 10.87 -11.16
CA PRO A 225 2.93 10.43 -11.37
C PRO A 225 3.51 10.73 -12.76
N ARG A 226 2.66 11.09 -13.73
CA ARG A 226 3.06 11.50 -15.09
C ARG A 226 3.24 13.02 -15.19
N GLY A 227 3.09 13.74 -14.07
CA GLY A 227 3.18 15.20 -14.00
C GLY A 227 1.92 15.93 -14.48
N MET A 228 0.80 15.21 -14.68
CA MET A 228 -0.47 15.80 -15.10
C MET A 228 -1.29 16.19 -13.86
N GLN A 229 -1.99 17.32 -13.94
CA GLN A 229 -2.84 17.76 -12.85
C GLN A 229 -4.00 16.78 -12.61
N VAL A 230 -4.17 16.38 -11.36
CA VAL A 230 -5.37 15.68 -10.88
C VAL A 230 -6.44 16.72 -10.61
N LYS A 231 -7.51 16.70 -11.41
CA LYS A 231 -8.65 17.64 -11.29
C LYS A 231 -9.87 17.04 -10.62
N ASP A 232 -10.01 15.72 -10.72
CA ASP A 232 -11.11 14.97 -10.15
C ASP A 232 -10.61 14.10 -9.00
N VAL A 233 -11.18 14.31 -7.82
CA VAL A 233 -10.97 13.46 -6.64
C VAL A 233 -12.33 12.99 -6.13
N GLU A 234 -12.34 11.82 -5.50
CA GLU A 234 -13.51 11.28 -4.83
C GLU A 234 -13.80 12.05 -3.53
N ILE A 235 -15.07 12.15 -3.17
CA ILE A 235 -15.49 12.66 -1.85
C ILE A 235 -15.35 11.52 -0.85
N VAL A 236 -14.51 11.72 0.16
CA VAL A 236 -14.25 10.78 1.25
C VAL A 236 -14.45 11.57 2.55
N HIS A 237 -15.22 11.03 3.50
CA HIS A 237 -15.66 11.75 4.70
C HIS A 237 -16.24 13.14 4.41
N GLU A 238 -17.15 13.18 3.44
CA GLU A 238 -17.88 14.38 3.00
C GLU A 238 -17.02 15.47 2.33
N MET A 239 -15.70 15.28 2.23
CA MET A 239 -14.78 16.27 1.70
C MET A 239 -13.94 15.72 0.53
N PRO A 240 -13.56 16.56 -0.44
CA PRO A 240 -12.70 16.13 -1.56
C PRO A 240 -11.22 16.01 -1.16
N LEU A 241 -10.79 16.73 -0.13
CA LEU A 241 -9.42 16.74 0.37
C LEU A 241 -9.41 17.06 1.86
N HIS A 242 -8.73 16.22 2.63
CA HIS A 242 -8.39 16.50 4.03
C HIS A 242 -6.97 17.04 4.08
N LEU A 243 -6.81 18.22 4.69
CA LEU A 243 -5.53 18.87 4.91
C LEU A 243 -5.19 18.81 6.39
N LEU A 244 -4.15 18.05 6.73
CA LEU A 244 -3.68 17.91 8.09
C LEU A 244 -2.36 18.65 8.22
N MET A 245 -2.31 19.62 9.11
CA MET A 245 -1.15 20.50 9.28
C MET A 245 -0.57 20.30 10.66
N VAL A 246 0.73 20.05 10.74
CA VAL A 246 1.44 19.88 12.01
C VAL A 246 2.70 20.73 12.07
N SER A 247 3.06 21.18 13.26
CA SER A 247 4.40 21.71 13.51
C SER A 247 5.44 20.58 13.49
N LYS A 248 6.70 20.91 13.22
CA LYS A 248 7.83 19.96 13.23
C LYS A 248 7.93 19.09 14.49
N ASP A 249 7.58 19.64 15.65
CA ASP A 249 7.60 18.96 16.95
C ASP A 249 6.25 18.33 17.32
N LEU A 250 5.29 18.31 16.39
CA LEU A 250 3.92 17.83 16.57
C LEU A 250 3.15 18.50 17.72
N SER A 251 3.65 19.60 18.30
CA SER A 251 2.98 20.30 19.41
C SER A 251 1.72 21.02 18.96
N TRP A 252 1.66 21.41 17.67
CA TRP A 252 0.55 22.08 17.03
C TRP A 252 -0.05 21.22 15.91
N TYR A 253 -1.37 21.30 15.74
CA TYR A 253 -2.16 20.54 14.76
C TYR A 253 -3.37 21.33 14.27
N ALA A 254 -3.73 21.17 13.01
CA ALA A 254 -5.03 21.55 12.45
C ALA A 254 -5.50 20.54 11.40
N HIS A 255 -6.82 20.39 11.28
CA HIS A 255 -7.48 19.54 10.30
C HIS A 255 -8.51 20.38 9.54
N GLU A 256 -8.26 20.59 8.26
CA GLU A 256 -8.96 21.56 7.44
C GLU A 256 -9.32 20.96 6.08
N HIS A 257 -10.23 21.60 5.36
CA HIS A 257 -10.78 21.08 4.10
C HIS A 257 -10.71 22.16 3.02
N PRO A 258 -9.60 22.24 2.25
CA PRO A 258 -9.44 23.19 1.15
C PRO A 258 -10.55 23.08 0.10
N ALA A 259 -10.96 24.22 -0.45
CA ALA A 259 -12.05 24.28 -1.42
C ALA A 259 -11.55 23.97 -2.84
N LEU A 260 -12.11 22.94 -3.47
CA LEU A 260 -11.89 22.63 -4.89
C LEU A 260 -12.42 23.77 -5.78
N GLN A 261 -11.58 24.23 -6.70
CA GLN A 261 -11.87 25.28 -7.67
C GLN A 261 -12.25 24.69 -9.03
N PRO A 262 -12.94 25.46 -9.91
CA PRO A 262 -13.34 24.99 -11.24
C PRO A 262 -12.19 24.55 -12.16
N ASP A 263 -10.97 25.04 -11.93
CA ASP A 263 -9.78 24.67 -12.71
C ASP A 263 -9.09 23.39 -12.20
N GLY A 264 -9.60 22.79 -11.12
CA GLY A 264 -9.07 21.60 -10.46
C GLY A 264 -7.97 21.90 -9.44
N THR A 265 -7.73 23.17 -9.08
CA THR A 265 -6.87 23.53 -7.95
C THR A 265 -7.67 23.55 -6.64
N PHE A 266 -6.97 23.56 -5.51
CA PHE A 266 -7.60 23.76 -4.20
C PHE A 266 -7.11 25.05 -3.58
N THR A 267 -8.00 25.80 -2.93
CA THR A 267 -7.63 27.03 -2.22
C THR A 267 -7.98 26.95 -0.74
N PHE A 268 -7.14 27.58 0.08
CA PHE A 268 -7.33 27.61 1.53
C PHE A 268 -6.69 28.85 2.13
N THR A 269 -7.48 29.67 2.82
CA THR A 269 -6.96 30.85 3.54
C THR A 269 -6.65 30.47 4.98
N TRP A 270 -5.41 30.71 5.41
CA TRP A 270 -4.92 30.31 6.72
C TRP A 270 -4.07 31.39 7.38
N THR A 271 -4.02 31.39 8.71
CA THR A 271 -3.08 32.21 9.49
C THR A 271 -2.24 31.30 10.38
N PHE A 272 -0.96 31.13 10.06
CA PHE A 272 -0.06 30.31 10.89
C PHE A 272 0.19 31.00 12.24
N PRO A 273 0.10 30.28 13.37
CA PRO A 273 0.20 30.89 14.69
C PRO A 273 1.63 31.30 15.08
N ALA A 274 2.65 30.67 14.50
CA ALA A 274 4.06 30.93 14.78
C ALA A 274 4.91 30.73 13.51
N GLY A 275 6.16 31.20 13.55
CA GLY A 275 7.15 30.89 12.52
C GLY A 275 7.64 29.44 12.66
N GLY A 276 8.44 28.99 11.69
CA GLY A 276 9.09 27.68 11.73
C GLY A 276 8.60 26.73 10.64
N GLU A 277 8.81 25.45 10.87
CA GLU A 277 8.57 24.40 9.88
C GLU A 277 7.24 23.68 10.19
N TYR A 278 6.39 23.60 9.16
CA TYR A 278 5.11 22.92 9.20
C TYR A 278 5.04 21.88 8.09
N THR A 279 4.47 20.71 8.36
CA THR A 279 4.20 19.70 7.33
C THR A 279 2.70 19.61 7.10
N LEU A 280 2.31 19.76 5.84
CA LEU A 280 0.95 19.66 5.34
C LEU A 280 0.77 18.29 4.68
N PHE A 281 -0.03 17.42 5.28
CA PHE A 281 -0.44 16.14 4.70
C PHE A 281 -1.72 16.36 3.91
N HIS A 282 -1.64 16.15 2.59
CA HIS A 282 -2.77 16.24 1.68
C HIS A 282 -3.32 14.83 1.48
N ASP A 283 -4.45 14.53 2.10
CA ASP A 283 -5.14 13.27 1.96
C ASP A 283 -6.28 13.43 0.95
N PHE A 284 -6.15 12.77 -0.19
CA PHE A 284 -7.08 12.83 -1.31
C PHE A 284 -7.17 11.48 -2.03
N THR A 285 -8.30 11.21 -2.68
CA THR A 285 -8.52 9.94 -3.40
C THR A 285 -8.75 10.21 -4.89
N PRO A 286 -7.74 10.05 -5.76
CA PRO A 286 -7.95 10.06 -7.21
C PRO A 286 -8.84 8.89 -7.63
N LYS A 287 -9.65 9.12 -8.68
CA LYS A 287 -10.48 8.06 -9.27
C LYS A 287 -9.63 6.84 -9.62
N ASP A 288 -10.13 5.67 -9.25
CA ASP A 288 -9.57 4.36 -9.59
C ASP A 288 -8.15 4.08 -9.05
N VAL A 289 -7.61 4.93 -8.17
CA VAL A 289 -6.27 4.75 -7.57
C VAL A 289 -6.37 4.51 -6.06
N GLY A 290 -7.35 5.10 -5.39
CA GLY A 290 -7.44 5.03 -3.94
C GLY A 290 -6.65 6.12 -3.23
N MET A 291 -6.82 6.15 -1.91
CA MET A 291 -6.34 7.23 -1.04
C MET A 291 -4.82 7.45 -1.16
N GLN A 292 -4.45 8.70 -1.31
CA GLN A 292 -3.07 9.19 -1.36
C GLN A 292 -2.88 10.17 -0.20
N VAL A 293 -1.76 10.06 0.50
CA VAL A 293 -1.36 11.02 1.52
C VAL A 293 -0.02 11.61 1.13
N VAL A 294 -0.03 12.86 0.69
CA VAL A 294 1.17 13.54 0.20
C VAL A 294 1.62 14.63 1.18
N PRO A 295 2.75 14.43 1.89
CA PRO A 295 3.31 15.44 2.76
C PRO A 295 4.06 16.52 1.97
N VAL A 296 3.83 17.79 2.32
CA VAL A 296 4.62 18.93 1.84
C VAL A 296 5.06 19.76 3.03
N THR A 297 6.36 19.93 3.19
CA THR A 297 6.93 20.77 4.25
C THR A 297 7.07 22.22 3.78
N LEU A 298 6.56 23.14 4.59
CA LEU A 298 6.64 24.58 4.39
C LEU A 298 7.49 25.21 5.50
N LYS A 299 8.17 26.30 5.15
CA LYS A 299 8.83 27.19 6.10
C LYS A 299 8.04 28.49 6.18
N VAL A 300 7.59 28.82 7.39
CA VAL A 300 6.85 30.04 7.71
C VAL A 300 7.80 31.02 8.39
N ASP A 301 7.90 32.23 7.86
CA ASP A 301 8.70 33.32 8.43
C ASP A 301 8.06 33.83 9.73
N GLY A 302 8.90 34.22 10.70
CA GLY A 302 8.47 34.71 12.01
C GLY A 302 9.23 34.04 13.15
N VAL A 303 8.90 34.41 14.38
CA VAL A 303 9.48 33.80 15.58
C VAL A 303 8.88 32.41 15.76
N PRO A 304 9.70 31.33 15.81
CA PRO A 304 9.17 30.00 16.06
C PRO A 304 8.71 29.85 17.50
N ALA A 305 7.70 29.01 17.72
CA ALA A 305 7.34 28.58 19.05
C ALA A 305 8.50 27.80 19.70
N ALA A 306 8.59 27.83 21.03
CA ALA A 306 9.56 27.03 21.74
C ALA A 306 9.29 25.53 21.49
N PRO A 307 10.29 24.73 21.07
CA PRO A 307 10.07 23.31 20.78
C PRO A 307 9.56 22.55 22.01
N VAL A 308 8.56 21.70 21.80
CA VAL A 308 7.99 20.82 22.83
C VAL A 308 8.37 19.39 22.51
N ALA A 309 9.18 18.77 23.38
CA ALA A 309 9.52 17.36 23.22
C ALA A 309 8.28 16.47 23.43
N LEU A 310 8.03 15.55 22.49
CA LEU A 310 6.99 14.54 22.67
C LEU A 310 7.34 13.63 23.85
N LYS A 311 6.33 13.33 24.66
CA LYS A 311 6.41 12.38 25.77
C LYS A 311 5.15 11.54 25.77
N ALA A 312 5.31 10.23 25.93
CA ALA A 312 4.17 9.33 26.05
C ALA A 312 3.30 9.75 27.25
N ASP A 313 1.99 9.84 27.02
CA ASP A 313 1.01 10.34 27.99
C ASP A 313 -0.38 9.67 27.80
N SER A 314 -0.42 8.54 27.08
CA SER A 314 -1.64 7.77 26.83
C SER A 314 -2.14 6.95 28.02
N ASP A 315 -1.36 6.88 29.10
CA ASP A 315 -1.71 6.19 30.34
C ASP A 315 -2.68 6.97 31.23
N LYS A 316 -2.98 8.23 30.87
CA LYS A 316 -3.79 9.15 31.68
C LYS A 316 -4.94 9.76 30.88
N PRO A 317 -6.08 10.06 31.53
CA PRO A 317 -7.12 10.87 30.92
C PRO A 317 -6.59 12.25 30.53
N LYS A 318 -7.15 12.81 29.46
CA LYS A 318 -6.87 14.19 29.03
C LYS A 318 -8.11 15.04 29.11
N THR A 319 -7.94 16.27 29.59
CA THR A 319 -9.02 17.24 29.69
C THR A 319 -8.83 18.34 28.66
N VAL A 320 -9.82 18.53 27.78
CA VAL A 320 -9.86 19.60 26.78
C VAL A 320 -11.26 20.20 26.82
N ASP A 321 -11.38 21.51 27.05
CA ASP A 321 -12.65 22.24 27.04
C ASP A 321 -13.77 21.63 27.90
N GLY A 322 -13.42 21.10 29.08
CA GLY A 322 -14.36 20.45 30.01
C GLY A 322 -14.71 18.99 29.66
N TYR A 323 -14.18 18.48 28.54
CA TYR A 323 -14.26 17.06 28.19
C TYR A 323 -13.07 16.31 28.77
N THR A 324 -13.34 15.21 29.46
CA THR A 324 -12.34 14.22 29.87
C THR A 324 -12.41 13.05 28.91
N VAL A 325 -11.30 12.76 28.24
CA VAL A 325 -11.18 11.66 27.28
C VAL A 325 -10.09 10.70 27.74
N THR A 326 -10.36 9.40 27.68
CA THR A 326 -9.39 8.34 27.96
C THR A 326 -9.15 7.49 26.73
N LEU A 327 -7.90 7.13 26.47
CA LEU A 327 -7.52 6.15 25.45
C LEU A 327 -7.21 4.81 26.11
N ASN A 328 -7.81 3.73 25.60
CA ASN A 328 -7.49 2.35 25.96
C ASN A 328 -7.12 1.56 24.69
N THR A 329 -5.93 0.96 24.68
CA THR A 329 -5.41 0.17 23.55
C THR A 329 -5.47 -1.34 23.79
N GLY A 330 -6.03 -1.80 24.91
CA GLY A 330 -6.10 -3.21 25.30
C GLY A 330 -4.75 -3.85 25.69
N GLY A 331 -3.65 -3.09 25.65
CA GLY A 331 -2.30 -3.57 25.91
C GLY A 331 -1.23 -2.74 25.16
N PRO A 332 0.04 -3.18 25.16
CA PRO A 332 1.09 -2.53 24.40
C PRO A 332 0.75 -2.48 22.90
N VAL A 333 0.92 -1.30 22.29
CA VAL A 333 0.75 -1.12 20.84
C VAL A 333 1.99 -1.68 20.14
N THR A 334 1.79 -2.51 19.11
CA THR A 334 2.90 -3.17 18.40
C THR A 334 2.75 -3.06 16.88
N THR A 335 3.87 -3.12 16.16
CA THR A 335 3.84 -3.18 14.69
C THR A 335 3.27 -4.50 14.18
N GLY A 336 2.65 -4.47 13.00
CA GLY A 336 2.26 -5.67 12.25
C GLY A 336 0.97 -6.35 12.72
N LYS A 337 0.35 -5.90 13.82
CA LYS A 337 -0.99 -6.33 14.25
C LYS A 337 -1.95 -5.14 14.28
N PRO A 338 -3.23 -5.32 13.91
CA PRO A 338 -4.26 -4.32 14.16
C PRO A 338 -4.32 -3.99 15.65
N THR A 339 -4.47 -2.71 15.97
CA THR A 339 -4.65 -2.22 17.34
C THR A 339 -5.99 -1.51 17.45
N THR A 340 -6.85 -1.97 18.36
CA THR A 340 -8.06 -1.24 18.71
C THR A 340 -7.70 -0.05 19.61
N MET A 341 -8.10 1.15 19.20
CA MET A 341 -7.92 2.40 19.94
C MET A 341 -9.29 2.86 20.46
N SER A 342 -9.61 2.52 21.71
CA SER A 342 -10.89 2.82 22.34
C SER A 342 -10.84 4.15 23.08
N TYR A 343 -11.64 5.12 22.67
CA TYR A 343 -11.81 6.39 23.36
C TYR A 343 -13.09 6.40 24.18
N THR A 344 -13.04 6.85 25.42
CA THR A 344 -14.24 7.12 26.24
C THR A 344 -14.32 8.60 26.55
N ILE A 345 -15.47 9.22 26.29
CA ILE A 345 -15.71 10.66 26.39
C ILE A 345 -16.68 10.95 27.54
N ALA A 346 -16.27 11.82 28.44
CA ALA A 346 -17.12 12.40 29.48
C ALA A 346 -17.05 13.92 29.43
N LYS A 347 -18.12 14.61 29.81
CA LYS A 347 -18.17 16.06 30.00
C LYS A 347 -18.61 16.36 31.42
N ASP A 348 -17.82 17.15 32.14
CA ASP A 348 -18.11 17.52 33.54
C ASP A 348 -18.37 16.28 34.44
N GLY A 349 -17.63 15.21 34.20
CA GLY A 349 -17.74 13.94 34.94
C GLY A 349 -18.88 13.01 34.51
N LYS A 350 -19.72 13.41 33.55
CA LYS A 350 -20.82 12.59 33.02
C LYS A 350 -20.45 11.98 31.66
N PRO A 351 -20.71 10.69 31.40
CA PRO A 351 -20.52 10.11 30.08
C PRO A 351 -21.31 10.86 29.00
N VAL A 352 -20.69 11.13 27.86
CA VAL A 352 -21.34 11.77 26.71
C VAL A 352 -21.98 10.70 25.83
N SER A 353 -23.31 10.60 25.81
CA SER A 353 -24.05 9.57 25.05
C SER A 353 -24.80 10.11 23.84
N ASP A 354 -24.50 11.35 23.45
CA ASP A 354 -25.15 12.10 22.39
C ASP A 354 -24.12 12.79 21.47
N LEU A 355 -23.00 12.12 21.22
CA LEU A 355 -22.09 12.50 20.14
C LEU A 355 -22.84 12.50 18.80
N THR A 356 -22.55 13.46 17.95
CA THR A 356 -23.08 13.51 16.57
C THR A 356 -21.93 13.31 15.58
N PRO A 357 -22.20 12.79 14.37
CA PRO A 357 -21.13 12.54 13.43
C PRO A 357 -20.48 13.84 12.95
N TYR A 358 -19.17 13.78 12.79
CA TYR A 358 -18.31 14.80 12.20
C TYR A 358 -17.70 14.20 10.95
N LEU A 359 -17.83 14.87 9.80
CA LEU A 359 -17.33 14.38 8.51
C LEU A 359 -17.87 12.96 8.20
N GLY A 360 -19.17 12.75 8.42
CA GLY A 360 -19.85 11.48 8.18
C GLY A 360 -19.57 10.34 9.18
N ALA A 361 -18.77 10.52 10.24
CA ALA A 361 -18.47 9.45 11.20
C ALA A 361 -18.50 9.91 12.67
N MET A 362 -18.66 8.97 13.61
CA MET A 362 -18.72 9.25 15.07
C MET A 362 -17.41 9.79 15.67
N GLY A 363 -16.34 9.78 14.89
CA GLY A 363 -15.08 10.40 15.24
C GLY A 363 -14.08 10.26 14.10
N HIS A 364 -12.96 10.96 14.21
CA HIS A 364 -11.84 10.89 13.27
C HIS A 364 -10.55 10.73 14.05
N LEU A 365 -9.66 9.85 13.59
CA LEU A 365 -8.38 9.61 14.24
C LEU A 365 -7.25 9.70 13.23
N VAL A 366 -6.33 10.63 13.50
CA VAL A 366 -5.10 10.82 12.73
C VAL A 366 -3.94 10.56 13.65
N ILE A 367 -2.97 9.76 13.22
CA ILE A 367 -1.79 9.41 14.00
C ILE A 367 -0.55 9.57 13.15
N MET A 368 0.47 10.22 13.69
CA MET A 368 1.75 10.44 13.00
C MET A 368 2.91 9.92 13.87
N SER A 369 3.93 9.34 13.23
CA SER A 369 5.20 9.08 13.91
C SER A 369 5.93 10.39 14.23
N GLN A 370 6.74 10.39 15.28
CA GLN A 370 7.55 11.54 15.66
C GLN A 370 8.46 12.06 14.52
N ASP A 371 8.90 11.17 13.63
CA ASP A 371 9.73 11.52 12.47
C ASP A 371 8.93 11.85 11.21
N LEU A 372 7.60 11.92 11.30
CA LEU A 372 6.65 12.26 10.23
C LEU A 372 6.63 11.30 9.03
N LYS A 373 7.24 10.12 9.14
CA LYS A 373 7.30 9.13 8.05
C LYS A 373 6.11 8.19 8.01
N GLU A 374 5.43 7.99 9.13
CA GLU A 374 4.26 7.15 9.23
C GLU A 374 3.03 8.01 9.50
N PHE A 375 1.98 7.76 8.73
CA PHE A 375 0.70 8.42 8.84
C PHE A 375 -0.38 7.33 8.89
N VAL A 376 -1.25 7.40 9.89
CA VAL A 376 -2.39 6.51 10.06
C VAL A 376 -3.65 7.38 10.12
N HIS A 377 -4.54 7.19 9.17
CA HIS A 377 -5.90 7.71 9.21
C HIS A 377 -6.82 6.54 9.54
N SER A 378 -7.64 6.68 10.57
CA SER A 378 -8.60 5.67 10.98
C SER A 378 -9.95 6.29 11.31
N HIS A 379 -10.99 5.51 11.07
CA HIS A 379 -12.36 5.83 11.41
C HIS A 379 -12.90 4.80 12.40
N PRO A 380 -13.96 5.16 13.16
CA PRO A 380 -14.54 4.25 14.10
C PRO A 380 -15.10 3.03 13.40
N HIS A 381 -15.11 1.89 14.09
CA HIS A 381 -16.01 0.81 13.72
C HIS A 381 -17.43 1.32 13.91
N GLU A 382 -18.21 1.37 12.83
CA GLU A 382 -19.66 1.45 12.94
C GLU A 382 -20.13 0.12 13.54
N HIS A 383 -20.21 0.05 14.88
CA HIS A 383 -20.78 -1.12 15.54
C HIS A 383 -22.24 -1.23 15.12
N ALA A 384 -22.50 -2.24 14.29
CA ALA A 384 -23.82 -2.71 13.94
C ALA A 384 -24.54 -3.22 15.20
N GLU A 385 -25.28 -2.34 15.85
CA GLU A 385 -26.37 -2.67 16.77
C GLU A 385 -27.55 -1.76 16.39
N GLY A 386 -28.24 -2.11 15.31
CA GLY A 386 -29.50 -1.47 14.87
C GLY A 386 -29.50 -0.97 13.43
N ASP A 387 -30.19 -1.72 12.56
CA ASP A 387 -30.59 -1.43 11.17
C ASP A 387 -29.52 -1.31 10.06
N HIS A 388 -29.46 -2.37 9.26
CA HIS A 388 -28.70 -2.50 8.01
C HIS A 388 -29.35 -1.79 6.81
N ASP A 389 -29.94 -0.60 6.99
CA ASP A 389 -30.65 0.09 5.89
C ASP A 389 -30.38 1.61 5.78
N HIS A 390 -29.32 2.12 6.43
CA HIS A 390 -29.08 3.57 6.50
C HIS A 390 -28.08 4.13 5.48
N ALA A 391 -27.58 3.34 4.53
CA ALA A 391 -26.76 3.85 3.42
C ALA A 391 -27.53 4.82 2.47
N LYS A 392 -28.79 5.15 2.77
CA LYS A 392 -29.64 6.08 1.99
C LYS A 392 -30.31 7.19 2.80
N GLN A 393 -30.05 7.32 4.10
CA GLN A 393 -30.57 8.45 4.89
C GLN A 393 -29.38 9.22 5.46
N GLY A 394 -29.35 10.54 5.23
CA GLY A 394 -28.24 11.40 5.65
C GLY A 394 -27.88 11.17 7.11
N HIS A 395 -26.58 11.12 7.40
CA HIS A 395 -25.99 10.76 8.70
C HIS A 395 -26.34 11.74 9.86
N THR A 396 -27.26 12.69 9.68
CA THR A 396 -27.47 13.82 10.60
C THR A 396 -28.18 13.47 11.90
N ASP A 397 -28.87 12.33 11.97
CA ASP A 397 -29.69 11.95 13.15
C ASP A 397 -29.04 10.89 14.04
N MET A 398 -27.84 10.41 13.70
CA MET A 398 -27.14 9.41 14.50
C MET A 398 -26.59 10.03 15.80
N LYS A 399 -26.90 9.40 16.94
CA LYS A 399 -26.31 9.72 18.25
C LYS A 399 -25.52 8.53 18.77
N GLY A 400 -24.35 8.79 19.34
CA GLY A 400 -23.46 7.74 19.85
C GLY A 400 -22.67 8.14 21.10
N GLY A 401 -21.69 7.30 21.45
CA GLY A 401 -20.89 7.45 22.66
C GLY A 401 -21.43 6.63 23.85
N PRO A 402 -20.77 6.71 25.02
CA PRO A 402 -19.57 7.48 25.32
C PRO A 402 -18.28 6.86 24.79
N LYS A 403 -18.35 5.64 24.24
CA LYS A 403 -17.20 4.93 23.69
C LYS A 403 -17.19 5.02 22.17
N VAL A 404 -16.01 5.28 21.61
CA VAL A 404 -15.75 5.26 20.16
C VAL A 404 -14.49 4.45 19.92
N ASP A 405 -14.61 3.40 19.11
CA ASP A 405 -13.52 2.44 18.84
C ASP A 405 -12.97 2.63 17.44
N PHE A 406 -11.66 2.83 17.31
CA PHE A 406 -10.97 2.88 16.03
C PHE A 406 -10.05 1.67 15.88
N GLU A 407 -9.71 1.32 14.64
CA GLU A 407 -8.67 0.33 14.36
C GLU A 407 -7.47 1.01 13.68
N ALA A 408 -6.28 0.85 14.25
CA ALA A 408 -5.04 1.45 13.75
C ALA A 408 -3.99 0.38 13.46
N HIS A 409 -3.23 0.55 12.38
CA HIS A 409 -2.19 -0.38 11.94
C HIS A 409 -0.86 0.37 11.84
N PHE A 410 0.19 -0.19 12.45
CA PHE A 410 1.50 0.44 12.51
C PHE A 410 2.56 -0.40 11.81
N LYS A 411 3.31 0.21 10.89
CA LYS A 411 4.37 -0.44 10.12
C LYS A 411 5.74 -0.32 10.80
N ALA A 412 5.98 0.77 11.52
CA ALA A 412 7.24 1.03 12.20
C ALA A 412 7.05 1.20 13.71
N ALA A 413 8.10 0.84 14.46
CA ALA A 413 8.16 1.09 15.89
C ALA A 413 8.65 2.53 16.14
N GLY A 414 8.20 3.14 17.23
CA GLY A 414 8.58 4.51 17.57
C GLY A 414 7.58 5.20 18.49
N LEU A 415 7.81 6.49 18.71
CA LEU A 415 6.87 7.35 19.41
C LEU A 415 5.89 7.95 18.40
N TYR A 416 4.60 7.88 18.72
CA TYR A 416 3.52 8.37 17.87
C TYR A 416 2.67 9.38 18.62
N LYS A 417 2.12 10.34 17.89
CA LYS A 417 1.09 11.26 18.39
C LYS A 417 -0.17 11.12 17.54
N GLY A 418 -1.29 10.86 18.20
CA GLY A 418 -2.61 10.82 17.61
C GLY A 418 -3.45 12.02 18.01
N TRP A 419 -4.33 12.48 17.13
CA TRP A 419 -5.37 13.46 17.41
C TRP A 419 -6.73 12.83 17.13
N ALA A 420 -7.46 12.53 18.20
CA ALA A 420 -8.82 12.03 18.11
C ALA A 420 -9.80 13.22 18.08
N GLN A 421 -10.70 13.22 17.11
CA GLN A 421 -11.71 14.26 16.94
C GLN A 421 -13.12 13.68 17.11
N PHE A 422 -13.94 14.35 17.92
CA PHE A 422 -15.33 14.00 18.18
C PHE A 422 -16.20 15.25 18.05
N GLN A 423 -17.48 15.10 17.73
CA GLN A 423 -18.41 16.22 17.73
C GLN A 423 -19.51 16.03 18.75
N HIS A 424 -19.75 17.08 19.54
CA HIS A 424 -20.80 17.12 20.54
C HIS A 424 -21.39 18.53 20.60
N ASN A 425 -22.71 18.66 20.44
CA ASN A 425 -23.42 19.95 20.40
C ASN A 425 -22.85 20.93 19.34
N GLY A 426 -22.53 20.42 18.15
CA GLY A 426 -21.98 21.23 17.05
C GLY A 426 -20.56 21.73 17.26
N LYS A 427 -19.86 21.30 18.32
CA LYS A 427 -18.46 21.61 18.59
C LYS A 427 -17.59 20.39 18.34
N VAL A 428 -16.53 20.58 17.56
CA VAL A 428 -15.46 19.59 17.39
C VAL A 428 -14.51 19.66 18.58
N ILE A 429 -14.25 18.50 19.18
CA ILE A 429 -13.34 18.29 20.31
C ILE A 429 -12.14 17.53 19.74
N THR A 430 -10.95 18.12 19.80
CA THR A 430 -9.71 17.48 19.34
C THR A 430 -8.84 17.16 20.55
N VAL A 431 -8.50 15.89 20.76
CA VAL A 431 -7.71 15.44 21.90
C VAL A 431 -6.44 14.74 21.43
N PRO A 432 -5.26 15.30 21.70
CA PRO A 432 -4.00 14.68 21.32
C PRO A 432 -3.62 13.58 22.31
N PHE A 433 -3.07 12.44 21.88
CA PHE A 433 -2.46 11.41 22.74
C PHE A 433 -1.12 10.99 22.18
N THR A 434 -0.12 10.80 23.05
CA THR A 434 1.21 10.33 22.65
C THR A 434 1.45 8.95 23.26
N PHE A 435 1.89 8.00 22.44
CA PHE A 435 2.11 6.61 22.88
C PHE A 435 3.28 5.97 22.14
N ASN A 436 3.83 4.92 22.73
CA ASN A 436 4.89 4.12 22.13
C ASN A 436 4.28 2.98 21.31
N VAL A 437 4.83 2.76 20.13
CA VAL A 437 4.61 1.55 19.32
C VAL A 437 5.89 0.72 19.40
N ALA A 438 5.79 -0.46 19.99
CA ALA A 438 6.90 -1.41 20.05
C ALA A 438 7.01 -2.21 18.75
N LYS A 439 8.19 -2.73 18.45
CA LYS A 439 8.35 -3.69 17.36
C LYS A 439 7.61 -4.97 17.74
N GLY A 440 6.65 -5.37 16.93
CA GLY A 440 5.98 -6.66 17.07
C GLY A 440 6.95 -7.80 16.82
N GLU A 441 6.74 -8.93 17.51
CA GLU A 441 7.35 -10.19 17.10
C GLU A 441 6.82 -10.50 15.71
N GLY A 442 7.69 -10.42 14.70
CA GLY A 442 7.32 -10.79 13.33
C GLY A 442 6.69 -12.17 13.37
N SER A 443 5.67 -12.41 12.54
CA SER A 443 5.13 -13.75 12.35
C SER A 443 6.29 -14.69 12.02
N GLY A 444 6.80 -15.37 13.04
CA GLY A 444 7.89 -16.31 12.89
C GLY A 444 7.44 -17.34 11.88
N GLU A 445 8.35 -17.68 10.96
CA GLU A 445 8.25 -18.93 10.22
C GLU A 445 7.79 -20.01 11.19
N ALA A 446 6.68 -20.67 10.85
CA ALA A 446 6.24 -21.85 11.57
C ALA A 446 7.45 -22.77 11.72
N LYS A 447 7.86 -23.02 12.98
CA LYS A 447 8.93 -23.98 13.26
C LYS A 447 8.59 -25.29 12.51
N PRO A 448 9.54 -25.93 11.84
CA PRO A 448 9.29 -27.21 11.21
C PRO A 448 8.79 -28.17 12.28
N HIS A 449 7.64 -28.80 12.03
CA HIS A 449 7.19 -29.92 12.85
C HIS A 449 8.26 -31.01 12.76
N GLU A 450 8.99 -31.23 13.85
CA GLU A 450 9.79 -32.44 14.03
C GLU A 450 8.83 -33.63 14.08
N HIS A 451 8.87 -34.48 13.05
CA HIS A 451 8.34 -35.83 13.16
C HIS A 451 9.34 -36.66 13.98
N GLY A 452 8.92 -37.02 15.19
CA GLY A 452 9.60 -37.99 16.03
C GLY A 452 9.75 -39.34 15.32
N LYS A 453 10.92 -39.96 15.54
CA LYS A 453 11.35 -41.25 15.02
C LYS A 453 10.41 -42.41 15.35
#